data_AF-A0A3M1BBZ2-F1
#
_entry.id   AF-A0A3M1BBZ2-F1
#
_cell.length_a   1.000
_cell.length_b   1.000
_cell.length_c   1.000
_cell.angle_alpha   90.00
_cell.angle_beta   90.00
_cell.angle_gamma   90.00
#
_symmetry.space_group_name_H-M   'P 1'
#
loop_
_entity.id
_entity.type
_entity.pdbx_description
1 polymer ?
#
loop_
_entity_poly.entity_id
_entity_poly.type
_entity_poly.pdbx_seq_one_letter_code
_entity_poly.pdbx_strand_id
1 'polypeptide(L)'
;AQPSITVLKTVSIFSDPINGTNNPNAAIPGAVMQYSIIATNTGNGSPDANSIAIVDPIPAHTAMYFDPYGAPFTFTDGATPSGLSCSFVSLGDPNDCIDFSNSGAPYVFNYTPAPVNGVDANVTAIRIRPSGTMSAASGGNNPSFTVNFRVQVK
;
A
#
# COMPACT_ATOMS: atom_id res chain seq x y z
N ALA A 1 7.63 -18.93 -20.21
CA ALA A 1 8.49 -18.25 -19.22
C ALA A 1 7.69 -18.04 -17.95
N GLN A 2 8.33 -17.91 -16.78
CA GLN A 2 7.63 -17.80 -15.49
C GLN A 2 7.89 -16.43 -14.84
N PRO A 3 6.90 -15.79 -14.22
CA PRO A 3 7.11 -14.59 -13.41
C PRO A 3 7.88 -14.91 -12.13
N SER A 4 8.63 -13.94 -11.63
CA SER A 4 9.31 -14.00 -10.33
C SER A 4 9.17 -12.64 -9.67
N ILE A 5 8.26 -12.54 -8.71
CA ILE A 5 7.94 -11.28 -8.05
C ILE A 5 8.64 -11.21 -6.70
N THR A 6 9.51 -10.23 -6.53
CA THR A 6 10.10 -9.87 -5.23
C THR A 6 9.35 -8.70 -4.65
N VAL A 7 9.01 -8.78 -3.37
CA VAL A 7 8.34 -7.70 -2.61
C VAL A 7 9.23 -7.25 -1.47
N LEU A 8 9.46 -5.94 -1.38
CA LEU A 8 10.20 -5.30 -0.29
C LEU A 8 9.27 -4.31 0.41
N LYS A 9 9.22 -4.38 1.74
CA LYS A 9 8.49 -3.43 2.59
C LYS A 9 9.46 -2.66 3.47
N THR A 10 9.33 -1.34 3.50
CA THR A 10 10.09 -0.45 4.39
C THR A 10 9.13 0.48 5.15
N VAL A 11 9.64 1.07 6.23
CA VAL A 11 8.92 2.05 7.05
C VAL A 11 9.84 3.19 7.42
N SER A 12 9.33 4.42 7.37
CA SER A 12 9.99 5.62 7.85
C SER A 12 9.01 6.50 8.61
N ILE A 13 9.52 7.40 9.46
CA ILE A 13 8.67 8.37 10.16
C ILE A 13 8.31 9.48 9.17
N PHE A 14 7.02 9.72 8.96
CA PHE A 14 6.53 10.82 8.14
C PHE A 14 6.34 12.09 8.97
N SER A 15 5.78 11.96 10.16
CA SER A 15 5.62 13.06 11.11
C SER A 15 5.55 12.55 12.54
N ASP A 16 5.94 13.39 13.50
CA ASP A 16 5.66 13.15 14.92
C ASP A 16 4.92 14.34 15.56
N PRO A 17 4.22 14.16 16.70
CA PRO A 17 3.44 15.23 17.33
C PRO A 17 4.27 16.42 17.85
N ILE A 18 5.59 16.28 17.98
CA ILE A 18 6.48 17.28 18.57
C ILE A 18 7.13 18.12 17.46
N ASN A 19 7.70 17.48 16.45
CA ASN A 19 8.47 18.10 15.37
C ASN A 19 7.65 18.27 14.07
N GLY A 20 6.42 17.72 14.02
CA GLY A 20 5.61 17.69 12.82
C GLY A 20 6.33 16.93 11.69
N THR A 21 6.28 17.45 10.47
CA THR A 21 7.00 16.90 9.31
C THR A 21 8.43 17.43 9.17
N ASN A 22 8.83 18.39 10.00
CA ASN A 22 10.14 19.04 9.91
C ASN A 22 11.15 18.29 10.78
N ASN A 23 11.84 17.31 10.18
CA ASN A 23 12.78 16.42 10.86
C ASN A 23 12.12 15.58 11.97
N PRO A 24 11.13 14.73 11.63
CA PRO A 24 10.52 13.85 12.60
C PRO A 24 11.54 12.81 13.07
N ASN A 25 11.70 12.66 14.39
CA ASN A 25 12.77 11.84 14.96
C ASN A 25 12.26 10.75 15.92
N ALA A 26 10.96 10.69 16.18
CA ALA A 26 10.40 9.76 17.15
C ALA A 26 9.10 9.09 16.69
N ALA A 27 9.07 7.74 16.76
CA ALA A 27 7.86 6.94 16.58
C ALA A 27 7.08 6.83 17.89
N ILE A 28 6.67 7.98 18.45
CA ILE A 28 5.87 8.09 19.67
C ILE A 28 4.36 8.04 19.35
N PRO A 29 3.49 7.80 20.35
CA PRO A 29 2.04 7.87 20.16
C PRO A 29 1.62 9.15 19.41
N GLY A 30 0.81 8.99 18.37
CA GLY A 30 0.39 10.06 17.44
C GLY A 30 1.31 10.25 16.23
N ALA A 31 2.51 9.67 16.21
CA ALA A 31 3.40 9.73 15.05
C ALA A 31 2.81 8.98 13.86
N VAL A 32 2.95 9.56 12.67
CA VAL A 32 2.52 8.97 11.41
C VAL A 32 3.73 8.37 10.73
N MET A 33 3.63 7.10 10.40
CA MET A 33 4.66 6.31 9.74
C MET A 33 4.27 6.12 8.28
N GLN A 34 5.21 6.34 7.36
CA GLN A 34 5.05 6.02 5.95
C GLN A 34 5.61 4.63 5.67
N TYR A 35 4.75 3.77 5.17
CA TYR A 35 5.08 2.44 4.71
C TYR A 35 5.24 2.46 3.19
N SER A 36 6.27 1.80 2.69
CA SER A 36 6.55 1.70 1.26
C SER A 36 6.67 0.22 0.90
N ILE A 37 5.85 -0.24 -0.05
CA ILE A 37 5.90 -1.59 -0.60
C ILE A 37 6.32 -1.49 -2.07
N ILE A 38 7.45 -2.09 -2.40
CA ILE A 38 7.96 -2.17 -3.76
C ILE A 38 7.80 -3.60 -4.24
N ALA A 39 7.15 -3.79 -5.40
CA ALA A 39 7.07 -5.07 -6.08
C ALA A 39 7.80 -5.00 -7.41
N THR A 40 8.65 -6.00 -7.66
CA THR A 40 9.51 -6.05 -8.85
C THR A 40 9.43 -7.43 -9.50
N ASN A 41 9.18 -7.48 -10.80
CA ASN A 41 9.26 -8.72 -11.58
C ASN A 41 10.68 -8.88 -12.14
N THR A 42 11.40 -9.88 -11.64
CA THR A 42 12.72 -10.29 -12.14
C THR A 42 12.64 -11.50 -13.07
N GLY A 43 11.44 -12.08 -13.23
CA GLY A 43 11.22 -13.23 -14.08
C GLY A 43 10.90 -12.85 -15.52
N ASN A 44 11.27 -13.72 -16.45
CA ASN A 44 11.04 -13.51 -17.90
C ASN A 44 9.59 -13.81 -18.33
N GLY A 45 8.69 -14.12 -17.38
CA GLY A 45 7.26 -14.30 -17.63
C GLY A 45 6.43 -13.17 -17.03
N SER A 46 5.29 -12.90 -17.65
CA SER A 46 4.24 -12.05 -17.08
C SER A 46 3.28 -12.91 -16.26
N PRO A 47 2.85 -12.47 -15.06
CA PRO A 47 1.70 -13.05 -14.39
C PRO A 47 0.43 -12.84 -15.21
N ASP A 48 -0.65 -13.55 -14.87
CA ASP A 48 -1.94 -13.37 -15.53
C ASP A 48 -2.50 -11.96 -15.28
N ALA A 49 -3.40 -11.53 -16.18
CA ALA A 49 -4.05 -10.23 -16.05
C ALA A 49 -4.84 -10.15 -14.73
N ASN A 50 -4.73 -9.01 -14.04
CA ASN A 50 -5.41 -8.70 -12.79
C ASN A 50 -5.15 -9.71 -11.66
N SER A 51 -3.99 -10.39 -11.67
CA SER A 51 -3.66 -11.43 -10.68
C SER A 51 -2.72 -10.98 -9.56
N ILE A 52 -2.20 -9.74 -9.62
CA ILE A 52 -1.34 -9.20 -8.56
C ILE A 52 -2.22 -8.71 -7.40
N ALA A 53 -2.01 -9.28 -6.22
CA ALA A 53 -2.63 -8.84 -4.98
C ALA A 53 -1.61 -8.85 -3.85
N ILE A 54 -1.48 -7.73 -3.15
CA ILE A 54 -0.61 -7.57 -1.98
C ILE A 54 -1.51 -7.36 -0.77
N VAL A 55 -1.44 -8.27 0.21
CA VAL A 55 -2.15 -8.12 1.49
C VAL A 55 -1.16 -7.66 2.54
N ASP A 56 -1.49 -6.57 3.23
CA ASP A 56 -0.65 -6.00 4.27
C ASP A 56 -1.45 -5.79 5.58
N PRO A 57 -1.15 -6.55 6.63
CA PRO A 57 -1.72 -6.34 7.96
C PRO A 57 -1.29 -5.02 8.58
N ILE A 58 -2.26 -4.29 9.15
CA ILE A 58 -1.98 -3.12 9.98
C ILE A 58 -1.43 -3.60 11.33
N PRO A 59 -0.21 -3.17 11.75
CA PRO A 59 0.39 -3.64 12.98
C PRO A 59 -0.46 -3.35 14.23
N ALA A 60 -0.36 -4.21 15.23
CA ALA A 60 -0.93 -3.94 16.54
C ALA A 60 -0.39 -2.61 17.10
N HIS A 61 -1.19 -1.94 17.94
CA HIS A 61 -0.87 -0.60 18.48
C HIS A 61 -0.69 0.50 17.41
N THR A 62 -1.22 0.28 16.20
CA THR A 62 -1.33 1.33 15.18
C THR A 62 -2.77 1.44 14.66
N ALA A 63 -3.06 2.50 13.93
CA ALA A 63 -4.30 2.69 13.16
C ALA A 63 -3.95 3.10 11.74
N MET A 64 -4.77 2.72 10.76
CA MET A 64 -4.55 3.20 9.40
C MET A 64 -4.83 4.70 9.33
N TYR A 65 -3.91 5.43 8.70
CA TYR A 65 -3.99 6.87 8.53
C TYR A 65 -4.48 7.19 7.11
N PHE A 66 -5.44 8.10 7.03
CA PHE A 66 -6.07 8.57 5.82
C PHE A 66 -5.75 10.05 5.66
N ASP A 67 -5.06 10.40 4.58
CA ASP A 67 -4.83 11.80 4.25
C ASP A 67 -6.19 12.48 4.00
N PRO A 68 -6.45 13.67 4.59
CA PRO A 68 -7.77 14.30 4.55
C PRO A 68 -8.23 14.76 3.16
N TYR A 69 -7.33 14.77 2.16
CA TYR A 69 -7.59 15.32 0.82
C TYR A 69 -7.10 14.42 -0.33
N GLY A 70 -6.97 13.10 -0.12
CA GLY A 70 -6.46 12.22 -1.17
C GLY A 70 -6.82 10.76 -1.00
N ALA A 71 -6.29 9.95 -1.92
CA ALA A 71 -6.30 8.51 -1.78
C ALA A 71 -5.49 8.11 -0.51
N PRO A 72 -5.88 7.04 0.20
CA PRO A 72 -5.15 6.57 1.39
C PRO A 72 -3.79 5.91 1.07
N PHE A 73 -3.40 5.93 -0.20
CA PHE A 73 -2.15 5.43 -0.69
C PHE A 73 -1.70 6.24 -1.91
N THR A 74 -0.42 6.10 -2.28
CA THR A 74 0.10 6.52 -3.59
C THR A 74 0.62 5.30 -4.33
N PHE A 75 0.43 5.29 -5.65
CA PHE A 75 1.01 4.29 -6.56
C PHE A 75 1.95 5.00 -7.52
N THR A 76 3.18 4.50 -7.62
CA THR A 76 4.21 5.05 -8.49
C THR A 76 4.85 3.91 -9.26
N ASP A 77 4.82 3.99 -10.59
CA ASP A 77 5.58 3.06 -11.42
C ASP A 77 7.09 3.25 -11.24
N GLY A 78 7.83 2.15 -11.36
CA GLY A 78 9.28 2.18 -11.40
C GLY A 78 9.82 2.77 -12.70
N ALA A 79 11.12 3.04 -12.72
CA ALA A 79 11.82 3.53 -13.91
C ALA A 79 11.66 2.57 -15.12
N THR A 80 11.57 1.27 -14.85
CA THR A 80 10.99 0.30 -15.79
C THR A 80 9.52 0.13 -15.43
N PRO A 81 8.57 0.63 -16.23
CA PRO A 81 7.15 0.62 -15.88
C PRO A 81 6.63 -0.80 -15.66
N SER A 82 5.78 -0.99 -14.64
CA SER A 82 5.16 -2.29 -14.37
C SER A 82 4.15 -2.69 -15.44
N GLY A 83 3.52 -1.72 -16.12
CA GLY A 83 2.38 -1.95 -16.99
C GLY A 83 1.05 -2.13 -16.24
N LEU A 84 1.04 -1.88 -14.93
CA LEU A 84 -0.14 -1.94 -14.09
C LEU A 84 -0.74 -0.54 -13.87
N SER A 85 -2.00 -0.49 -13.47
CA SER A 85 -2.68 0.74 -13.06
C SER A 85 -3.36 0.53 -11.72
N CYS A 86 -3.41 1.58 -10.90
CA CYS A 86 -3.97 1.49 -9.55
C CYS A 86 -4.83 2.73 -9.29
N SER A 87 -6.12 2.62 -9.62
CA SER A 87 -7.09 3.70 -9.48
C SER A 87 -7.67 3.77 -8.07
N PHE A 88 -8.07 4.97 -7.67
CA PHE A 88 -8.85 5.23 -6.48
C PHE A 88 -9.88 6.31 -6.80
N VAL A 89 -11.15 6.04 -6.53
CA VAL A 89 -12.27 6.95 -6.75
C VAL A 89 -12.77 7.46 -5.41
N SER A 90 -13.13 6.54 -4.49
CA SER A 90 -13.67 6.87 -3.17
C SER A 90 -13.69 5.66 -2.26
N LEU A 91 -13.60 5.87 -0.95
CA LEU A 91 -13.68 4.79 0.03
C LEU A 91 -14.94 3.93 -0.17
N GLY A 92 -14.73 2.63 -0.37
CA GLY A 92 -15.81 1.66 -0.57
C GLY A 92 -16.22 1.43 -2.03
N ASP A 93 -15.56 2.05 -3.02
CA ASP A 93 -15.75 1.68 -4.43
C ASP A 93 -15.12 0.29 -4.67
N PRO A 94 -15.89 -0.72 -5.13
CA PRO A 94 -15.37 -2.07 -5.36
C PRO A 94 -14.36 -2.16 -6.53
N ASN A 95 -14.28 -1.11 -7.36
CA ASN A 95 -13.34 -1.01 -8.47
C ASN A 95 -12.04 -0.31 -8.09
N ASP A 96 -11.91 0.16 -6.85
CA ASP A 96 -10.66 0.70 -6.37
C ASP A 96 -9.58 -0.37 -6.32
N CYS A 97 -8.35 0.07 -6.53
CA CYS A 97 -7.17 -0.77 -6.40
C CYS A 97 -6.88 -1.16 -4.94
N ILE A 98 -7.57 -0.57 -3.96
CA ILE A 98 -7.39 -0.86 -2.54
C ILE A 98 -8.70 -1.34 -1.92
N ASP A 99 -8.62 -2.43 -1.15
CA ASP A 99 -9.68 -2.88 -0.27
C ASP A 99 -9.21 -2.89 1.19
N PHE A 100 -10.15 -2.83 2.12
CA PHE A 100 -9.88 -2.79 3.55
C PHE A 100 -10.59 -3.95 4.27
N SER A 101 -9.96 -4.44 5.33
CA SER A 101 -10.50 -5.44 6.25
C SER A 101 -10.60 -4.83 7.64
N ASN A 102 -11.60 -5.27 8.42
CA ASN A 102 -11.69 -5.03 9.86
C ASN A 102 -11.68 -6.32 10.69
N SER A 103 -11.43 -7.48 10.07
CA SER A 103 -11.34 -8.78 10.73
C SER A 103 -9.90 -9.17 11.07
N GLY A 104 -9.71 -10.13 11.98
CA GLY A 104 -8.44 -10.85 12.05
C GLY A 104 -8.21 -11.74 10.83
N ALA A 105 -7.09 -12.47 10.80
CA ALA A 105 -6.86 -13.50 9.79
C ALA A 105 -7.85 -14.69 9.97
N PRO A 106 -8.41 -15.27 8.90
CA PRO A 106 -8.30 -14.84 7.50
C PRO A 106 -9.05 -13.52 7.24
N TYR A 107 -8.37 -12.58 6.57
CA TYR A 107 -8.92 -11.25 6.32
C TYR A 107 -10.09 -11.30 5.34
N VAL A 108 -11.14 -10.53 5.64
CA VAL A 108 -12.28 -10.30 4.74
C VAL A 108 -12.25 -8.85 4.28
N PHE A 109 -12.12 -8.64 2.97
CA PHE A 109 -11.94 -7.32 2.37
C PHE A 109 -13.27 -6.72 1.91
N ASN A 110 -14.15 -6.43 2.87
CA ASN A 110 -15.47 -5.84 2.65
C ASN A 110 -15.74 -4.64 3.57
N TYR A 111 -14.70 -4.13 4.24
CA TYR A 111 -14.83 -2.99 5.14
C TYR A 111 -14.69 -1.67 4.38
N THR A 112 -15.63 -0.76 4.61
CA THR A 112 -15.52 0.63 4.14
C THR A 112 -14.99 1.49 5.30
N PRO A 113 -13.77 2.05 5.19
CA PRO A 113 -13.22 2.87 6.26
C PRO A 113 -14.07 4.11 6.55
N ALA A 114 -14.13 4.47 7.82
CA ALA A 114 -14.81 5.66 8.33
C ALA A 114 -13.83 6.45 9.23
N PRO A 115 -12.81 7.09 8.65
CA PRO A 115 -11.77 7.74 9.43
C PRO A 115 -12.33 8.90 10.26
N VAL A 116 -11.94 8.95 11.53
CA VAL A 116 -12.21 10.05 12.46
C VAL A 116 -10.89 10.75 12.74
N ASN A 117 -10.80 12.06 12.46
CA ASN A 117 -9.55 12.83 12.55
C ASN A 117 -8.38 12.22 11.73
N GLY A 118 -8.70 11.68 10.54
CA GLY A 118 -7.71 11.12 9.64
C GLY A 118 -7.22 9.71 10.01
N VAL A 119 -7.85 9.03 10.98
CA VAL A 119 -7.50 7.65 11.32
C VAL A 119 -8.72 6.74 11.40
N ASP A 120 -8.55 5.51 10.95
CA ASP A 120 -9.51 4.44 11.22
C ASP A 120 -8.79 3.29 11.95
N ALA A 121 -9.12 3.15 13.24
CA ALA A 121 -8.54 2.13 14.11
C ALA A 121 -9.12 0.73 13.90
N ASN A 122 -10.22 0.60 13.15
CA ASN A 122 -10.85 -0.67 12.84
C ASN A 122 -10.24 -1.34 11.61
N VAL A 123 -9.47 -0.62 10.78
CA VAL A 123 -8.75 -1.25 9.67
C VAL A 123 -7.66 -2.17 10.21
N THR A 124 -7.77 -3.46 9.92
CA THR A 124 -6.85 -4.50 10.37
C THR A 124 -5.90 -4.97 9.27
N ALA A 125 -6.27 -4.80 8.00
CA ALA A 125 -5.43 -5.08 6.85
C ALA A 125 -5.91 -4.30 5.62
N ILE A 126 -4.98 -4.06 4.70
CA ILE A 126 -5.27 -3.58 3.35
C ILE A 126 -4.97 -4.67 2.33
N ARG A 127 -5.63 -4.59 1.17
CA ARG A 127 -5.29 -5.37 -0.01
C ARG A 127 -5.16 -4.44 -1.21
N ILE A 128 -3.98 -4.41 -1.80
CA ILE A 128 -3.71 -3.66 -3.04
C ILE A 128 -3.80 -4.62 -4.22
N ARG A 129 -4.61 -4.28 -5.23
CA ARG A 129 -4.88 -5.07 -6.44
C ARG A 129 -4.83 -4.18 -7.69
N PRO A 130 -3.63 -3.87 -8.21
CA PRO A 130 -3.52 -3.14 -9.45
C PRO A 130 -4.15 -3.92 -10.60
N SER A 131 -4.75 -3.21 -11.55
CA SER A 131 -5.31 -3.78 -12.77
C SER A 131 -4.26 -3.83 -13.89
N GLY A 132 -4.50 -4.69 -14.87
CA GLY A 132 -3.60 -4.93 -16.01
C GLY A 132 -2.72 -6.17 -15.82
N THR A 133 -1.66 -6.25 -16.62
CA THR A 133 -0.74 -7.38 -16.64
C THR A 133 0.66 -6.86 -16.35
N MET A 134 1.29 -7.38 -15.29
CA MET A 134 2.65 -6.95 -14.97
C MET A 134 3.62 -7.40 -16.07
N SER A 135 4.46 -6.49 -16.53
CA SER A 135 5.43 -6.76 -17.58
C SER A 135 6.48 -7.76 -17.09
N ALA A 136 7.00 -8.57 -18.01
CA ALA A 136 8.12 -9.49 -17.77
C ALA A 136 9.46 -8.73 -17.74
N ALA A 137 10.44 -9.27 -17.02
CA ALA A 137 11.82 -8.80 -17.11
C ALA A 137 12.38 -9.05 -18.52
N SER A 138 13.21 -8.12 -19.00
CA SER A 138 13.87 -8.23 -20.31
C SER A 138 15.17 -7.43 -20.35
N GLY A 139 16.25 -8.06 -20.83
CA GLY A 139 17.53 -7.39 -21.07
C GLY A 139 18.12 -6.68 -19.83
N GLY A 140 17.89 -7.22 -18.63
CA GLY A 140 18.31 -6.62 -17.36
C GLY A 140 17.37 -5.56 -16.78
N ASN A 141 16.30 -5.20 -17.50
CA ASN A 141 15.25 -4.31 -17.00
C ASN A 141 14.22 -5.13 -16.23
N ASN A 142 13.93 -4.71 -15.01
CA ASN A 142 12.98 -5.38 -14.12
C ASN A 142 11.80 -4.42 -13.85
N PRO A 143 10.62 -4.70 -14.43
CA PRO A 143 9.41 -3.92 -14.19
C PRO A 143 9.06 -3.84 -12.71
N SER A 144 8.70 -2.66 -12.21
CA SER A 144 8.35 -2.49 -10.80
C SER A 144 7.31 -1.41 -10.57
N PHE A 145 6.68 -1.45 -9.39
CA PHE A 145 5.85 -0.38 -8.87
C PHE A 145 6.05 -0.25 -7.36
N THR A 146 5.71 0.92 -6.83
CA THR A 146 5.75 1.22 -5.40
C THR A 146 4.38 1.68 -4.93
N VAL A 147 3.93 1.16 -3.80
CA VAL A 147 2.76 1.63 -3.07
C VAL A 147 3.22 2.25 -1.76
N ASN A 148 2.85 3.50 -1.50
CA ASN A 148 3.05 4.10 -0.18
C ASN A 148 1.71 4.31 0.51
N PHE A 149 1.63 3.99 1.80
CA PHE A 149 0.47 4.29 2.65
C PHE A 149 0.96 4.68 4.04
N ARG A 150 0.05 5.15 4.88
CA ARG A 150 0.39 5.65 6.22
C ARG A 150 -0.38 4.94 7.32
N VAL A 151 0.25 4.84 8.47
CA VAL A 151 -0.37 4.36 9.73
C VAL A 151 0.13 5.24 10.87
N GLN A 152 -0.75 5.48 11.84
CA GLN A 152 -0.45 6.24 13.04
C GLN A 152 -0.18 5.30 14.22
N VAL A 153 0.83 5.61 15.02
CA VAL A 153 1.13 4.94 16.29
C VAL A 153 0.10 5.35 17.35
N LYS A 154 -0.47 4.39 18.08
CA LYS A 154 -1.43 4.62 19.17
C LYS A 154 -0.76 4.93 20.50
#